data_AF-A0A1X1MQ26-F1
#
_entry.id   AF-A0A1X1MQ26-F1
#
_cell.length_a   1.000
_cell.length_b   1.000
_cell.length_c   1.000
_cell.angle_alpha   90.00
_cell.angle_beta   90.00
_cell.angle_gamma   90.00
#
_symmetry.space_group_name_H-M   'P 1'
#
loop_
_entity.id
_entity.type
_entity.pdbx_description
1 polymer ?
#
loop_
_entity_poly.entity_id
_entity_poly.type
_entity_poly.pdbx_seq_one_letter_code
_entity_poly.pdbx_strand_id
1 'polypeptide(L)' 'MSKSEQVSSAETKSLEWQSFFFIAVVLFPILSIVLVGGYGFVIWMLQVFVYGPPGAHGPLG' A
#
# COMPACT_ATOMS: atom_id res chain seq x y z
N MET A 1 29.97 36.42 -13.09
CA MET A 1 28.95 35.66 -12.33
C MET A 1 28.40 34.56 -13.23
N SER A 2 28.65 33.28 -12.94
CA SER A 2 28.13 32.14 -13.70
C SER A 2 27.58 31.11 -12.69
N LYS A 3 26.44 31.44 -12.07
CA LYS A 3 25.85 30.64 -10.98
C LYS A 3 24.33 30.54 -11.08
N SER A 4 23.73 30.80 -12.24
CA SER A 4 22.27 30.93 -12.36
C SER A 4 21.61 30.08 -13.45
N GLU A 5 22.36 29.43 -14.35
CA GLU A 5 21.74 28.62 -15.43
C GLU A 5 21.72 27.10 -15.18
N GLN A 6 22.35 26.62 -14.10
CA GLN A 6 22.42 25.19 -13.81
C GLN A 6 21.14 24.63 -13.15
N VAL A 7 20.29 25.49 -12.57
CA VAL A 7 19.18 25.04 -11.72
C VAL A 7 17.94 24.64 -12.54
N SER A 8 17.73 25.16 -13.74
CA SER A 8 16.43 24.97 -14.44
C SER A 8 16.27 23.64 -15.18
N SER A 9 17.34 22.98 -15.62
CA SER A 9 17.24 21.75 -16.44
C SER A 9 17.43 20.45 -15.63
N ALA A 10 18.12 20.55 -14.49
CA ALA A 10 18.23 19.47 -13.51
C ALA A 10 16.96 19.36 -12.65
N GLU A 11 16.30 20.48 -12.33
CA GLU A 11 15.06 20.46 -11.56
C GLU A 11 13.88 19.83 -12.33
N THR A 12 13.75 20.03 -13.64
CA THR A 12 12.62 19.38 -14.36
C THR A 12 12.75 17.86 -14.42
N LYS A 13 13.96 17.34 -14.69
CA LYS A 13 14.22 15.88 -14.72
C LYS A 13 14.12 15.20 -13.35
N SER A 14 14.53 15.89 -12.29
CA SER A 14 14.54 15.32 -10.93
C SER A 14 13.13 15.16 -10.37
N LEU A 15 12.22 16.05 -10.78
CA LEU A 15 10.84 16.11 -10.28
C LEU A 15 9.97 15.00 -10.89
N GLU A 16 10.25 14.61 -12.14
CA GLU A 16 9.61 13.46 -12.80
C GLU A 16 9.96 12.15 -12.09
N TRP A 17 11.24 11.96 -11.77
CA TRP A 17 11.72 10.74 -11.10
C TRP A 17 11.21 10.64 -9.65
N GLN A 18 11.12 11.78 -8.95
CA GLN A 18 10.57 11.86 -7.60
C GLN A 18 9.06 11.54 -7.57
N SER A 19 8.30 11.97 -8.58
CA SER A 19 6.88 11.62 -8.71
C SER A 19 6.68 10.12 -8.95
N PHE A 20 7.55 9.52 -9.77
CA PHE A 20 7.53 8.08 -10.03
C PHE A 20 7.85 7.27 -8.78
N PHE A 21 8.87 7.68 -8.01
CA PHE A 21 9.23 7.05 -6.74
C PHE A 21 8.14 7.22 -5.69
N PHE A 22 7.50 8.39 -5.61
CA PHE A 22 6.37 8.64 -4.73
C PHE A 22 5.20 7.71 -5.07
N ILE A 23 4.83 7.59 -6.35
CA ILE A 23 3.85 6.60 -6.79
C ILE A 23 4.32 5.20 -6.41
N ALA A 24 5.55 4.79 -6.69
CA ALA A 24 5.98 3.42 -6.41
C ALA A 24 5.94 3.10 -4.90
N VAL A 25 6.43 3.99 -4.05
CA VAL A 25 6.51 3.82 -2.60
C VAL A 25 5.17 4.05 -1.90
N VAL A 26 4.18 4.65 -2.56
CA VAL A 26 2.82 4.81 -1.99
C VAL A 26 1.85 3.81 -2.60
N LEU A 27 1.82 3.68 -3.91
CA LEU A 27 0.95 2.76 -4.67
C LEU A 27 1.19 1.31 -4.27
N PHE A 28 2.44 0.82 -4.25
CA PHE A 28 2.69 -0.57 -3.89
C PHE A 28 2.25 -0.92 -2.46
N PRO A 29 2.59 -0.14 -1.42
CA PRO A 29 2.11 -0.47 -0.07
C PRO A 29 0.61 -0.26 0.09
N ILE A 30 0.00 0.76 -0.52
CA ILE A 30 -1.46 0.88 -0.51
C ILE A 30 -2.10 -0.33 -1.17
N LEU A 31 -1.60 -0.74 -2.34
CA LEU A 31 -2.08 -1.93 -3.04
C LEU A 31 -1.88 -3.20 -2.19
N SER A 32 -0.77 -3.31 -1.47
CA SER A 32 -0.51 -4.40 -0.53
C SER A 32 -1.52 -4.42 0.62
N ILE A 33 -1.82 -3.26 1.22
CA ILE A 33 -2.79 -3.14 2.32
C ILE A 33 -4.20 -3.47 1.84
N VAL A 34 -4.62 -2.98 0.66
CA VAL A 34 -5.92 -3.31 0.07
C VAL A 34 -5.98 -4.81 -0.27
N LEU A 35 -4.88 -5.32 -0.83
CA LEU A 35 -4.53 -6.73 -1.05
C LEU A 35 -4.87 -7.62 0.15
N VAL A 36 -3.98 -7.53 1.12
CA VAL A 36 -3.90 -8.37 2.30
C VAL A 36 -5.04 -8.04 3.26
N GLY A 37 -5.31 -6.75 3.49
CA GLY A 37 -6.38 -6.29 4.37
C GLY A 37 -7.76 -6.62 3.81
N GLY A 38 -7.99 -6.39 2.51
CA GLY A 38 -9.23 -6.76 1.85
C GLY A 38 -9.44 -8.27 1.84
N TYR A 39 -8.42 -9.06 1.49
CA TYR A 39 -8.49 -10.52 1.53
C TYR A 39 -8.74 -11.04 2.95
N GLY A 40 -7.99 -10.57 3.94
CA GLY A 40 -8.17 -10.93 5.35
C GLY A 40 -9.55 -10.53 5.88
N PHE A 41 -10.05 -9.35 5.50
CA PHE A 41 -11.40 -8.89 5.84
C PHE A 41 -12.48 -9.77 5.21
N VAL A 42 -12.32 -10.17 3.94
CA VAL A 42 -13.26 -11.10 3.28
C VAL A 42 -13.27 -12.45 3.98
N ILE A 43 -12.10 -13.00 4.31
CA ILE A 43 -12.01 -14.26 5.06
C ILE A 43 -12.64 -14.11 6.45
N TRP A 44 -12.37 -13.02 7.16
CA TRP A 44 -12.99 -12.74 8.46
C TRP A 44 -14.51 -12.61 8.35
N MET A 45 -15.03 -11.91 7.34
CA MET A 45 -16.46 -11.83 7.06
C MET A 45 -17.04 -13.21 6.76
N LEU A 46 -16.42 -13.97 5.85
CA LEU A 46 -16.86 -15.33 5.54
C LEU A 46 -16.86 -16.22 6.79
N GLN A 47 -15.86 -16.08 7.67
CA GLN A 47 -15.84 -16.75 8.97
C GLN A 47 -17.05 -16.36 9.83
N VAL A 48 -17.28 -15.06 10.04
CA VAL A 48 -18.39 -14.54 10.87
C VAL A 48 -19.77 -14.93 10.31
N PHE A 49 -19.98 -14.86 8.99
CA PHE A 49 -21.29 -15.06 8.37
C PHE A 49 -21.62 -16.52 8.05
N VAL A 50 -20.63 -17.35 7.74
CA VAL A 50 -20.84 -18.74 7.27
C VAL A 50 -20.39 -19.77 8.30
N TYR A 51 -19.24 -19.57 8.95
CA TYR A 51 -18.59 -20.58 9.80
C TYR A 51 -18.77 -20.37 11.30
N GLY A 52 -19.40 -19.26 11.72
CA GLY A 52 -19.56 -18.89 13.12
C GLY A 52 -18.33 -18.15 13.68
N PRO A 53 -18.47 -17.50 14.86
CA PRO A 53 -17.51 -16.52 15.37
C PRO A 53 -16.05 -17.04 15.35
N PRO A 54 -15.11 -16.30 14.74
CA PRO A 54 -13.70 -16.69 14.71
C PRO A 54 -13.14 -16.60 16.13
N GLY A 55 -13.03 -17.73 16.81
CA GLY A 55 -12.55 -17.79 18.20
C GLY A 55 -13.12 -18.92 19.07
N ALA A 56 -14.12 -19.67 18.60
CA ALA A 56 -14.52 -20.90 19.29
C ALA A 56 -13.45 -21.96 19.08
N HIS A 57 -12.47 -21.97 20.00
CA HIS A 57 -11.55 -23.06 20.27
C HIS A 57 -12.30 -24.40 20.17
N GLY A 58 -11.63 -25.41 19.59
CA GLY A 58 -12.17 -26.76 19.43
C GLY A 58 -12.81 -27.32 20.72
N PRO A 59 -13.65 -28.36 20.57
CA PRO A 59 -14.58 -28.81 21.59
C PRO A 59 -13.82 -29.07 22.90
N LEU A 60 -14.44 -28.81 24.04
CA LEU A 60 -14.00 -29.52 25.24
C LEU A 60 -14.24 -31.02 25.00
N GLY A 61 -13.14 -31.71 24.69
CA GLY A 61 -12.99 -33.13 24.35
C GLY A 61 -11.56 -33.41 23.90
#